data_AF-A0A920P208-F1
#
_entry.id   AF-A0A920P208-F1
#
_cell.length_a   1.000
_cell.length_b   1.000
_cell.length_c   1.000
_cell.angle_alpha   90.00
_cell.angle_beta   90.00
_cell.angle_gamma   90.00
#
_symmetry.space_group_name_H-M   'P 1'
#
loop_
_entity.id
_entity.type
_entity.pdbx_description
1 polymer ?
#
loop_
_entity_poly.entity_id
_entity_poly.type
_entity_poly.pdbx_seq_one_letter_code
_entity_poly.pdbx_strand_id
1 'polypeptide(L)'
;MDGTTSVEPFKVGTFGIDGTQTVGVVLRDALIIDLAAANSALEADPAYEHIDAPADMIELIEQYEDGLKSRIYEIVNNVVGNDLLEADYVHGVEDVDILPPIMYPSKNMNAAVNFYTHACEGCTEEQLAARTRQRQENRGVPYLFLKPTRGAIIGNGDDIVMPYGRDRIEWEVELAIVFGTEGKYISARRAYDHVFGYMVAMDVSDRGGRPPGGYGSGQDWFVGKGHDTFAPKGRGLSQRSSTVIRWNACTKAWSSTA
;
A
#
# COMPACT_ATOMS: atom_id res chain seq x y z
N MET A 1 -21.33 -18.85 -12.60
CA MET A 1 -20.18 -19.22 -11.75
C MET A 1 -20.30 -18.40 -10.47
N ASP A 2 -19.84 -18.88 -9.31
CA ASP A 2 -19.75 -18.02 -8.12
C ASP A 2 -18.84 -16.85 -8.49
N GLY A 3 -19.40 -15.64 -8.62
CA GLY A 3 -18.73 -14.43 -9.10
C GLY A 3 -17.57 -13.95 -8.22
N THR A 4 -17.13 -14.78 -7.26
CA THR A 4 -16.07 -14.49 -6.30
C THR A 4 -14.87 -15.44 -6.40
N THR A 5 -14.83 -16.30 -7.43
CA THR A 5 -13.65 -17.13 -7.72
C THR A 5 -12.96 -16.65 -9.00
N SER A 6 -11.67 -16.30 -8.89
CA SER A 6 -10.87 -15.87 -10.02
C SER A 6 -10.12 -17.06 -10.63
N VAL A 7 -9.96 -17.05 -11.95
CA VAL A 7 -9.19 -18.06 -12.70
C VAL A 7 -7.69 -17.99 -12.43
N GLU A 8 -7.16 -16.83 -12.01
CA GLU A 8 -5.78 -16.69 -11.54
C GLU A 8 -5.63 -15.54 -10.52
N PRO A 9 -4.56 -15.54 -9.69
CA PRO A 9 -4.33 -14.44 -8.75
C PRO A 9 -4.04 -13.11 -9.46
N PHE A 10 -4.57 -12.03 -8.91
CA PHE A 10 -4.35 -10.67 -9.42
C PHE A 10 -4.17 -9.66 -8.28
N LYS A 11 -3.70 -8.46 -8.64
CA LYS A 11 -3.56 -7.29 -7.76
C LYS A 11 -4.34 -6.12 -8.35
N VAL A 12 -4.54 -5.07 -7.58
CA VAL A 12 -5.09 -3.80 -8.08
C VAL A 12 -4.10 -2.66 -7.89
N GLY A 13 -4.10 -1.67 -8.77
CA GLY A 13 -3.20 -0.53 -8.71
C GLY A 13 -3.79 0.70 -9.39
N THR A 14 -3.06 1.81 -9.31
CA THR A 14 -3.40 3.06 -10.01
C THR A 14 -2.35 3.32 -11.07
N PHE A 15 -2.79 3.65 -12.28
CA PHE A 15 -1.93 3.78 -13.45
C PHE A 15 -2.28 5.05 -14.22
N GLY A 16 -1.31 5.59 -14.95
CA GLY A 16 -1.54 6.58 -15.99
C GLY A 16 -1.48 5.90 -17.35
N ILE A 17 -2.58 5.92 -18.09
CA ILE A 17 -2.68 5.38 -19.46
C ILE A 17 -3.04 6.55 -20.36
N ASP A 18 -2.19 6.84 -21.35
CA ASP A 18 -2.33 8.01 -22.24
C ASP A 18 -2.53 9.34 -21.49
N GLY A 19 -1.88 9.50 -20.35
CA GLY A 19 -1.98 10.69 -19.49
C GLY A 19 -3.26 10.75 -18.64
N THR A 20 -4.11 9.73 -18.66
CA THR A 20 -5.31 9.62 -17.84
C THR A 20 -5.07 8.66 -16.67
N GLN A 21 -5.36 9.10 -15.45
CA GLN A 21 -5.30 8.24 -14.28
C GLN A 21 -6.48 7.26 -14.30
N THR A 22 -6.19 5.96 -14.14
CA THR A 22 -7.20 4.90 -14.03
C THR A 22 -6.84 3.90 -12.93
N VAL A 23 -7.83 3.13 -12.49
CA VAL A 23 -7.62 1.95 -11.66
C VAL A 23 -7.43 0.75 -12.57
N GLY A 24 -6.42 -0.06 -12.29
CA GLY A 24 -6.09 -1.24 -13.11
C GLY A 24 -5.99 -2.51 -12.31
N VAL A 25 -6.22 -3.62 -12.98
CA VAL A 25 -5.93 -4.97 -12.47
C VAL A 25 -4.57 -5.40 -13.00
N VAL A 26 -3.67 -5.79 -12.09
CA VAL A 26 -2.35 -6.32 -12.44
C VAL A 26 -2.45 -7.84 -12.53
N LEU A 27 -2.19 -8.37 -13.72
CA LEU A 27 -2.06 -9.79 -13.99
C LEU A 27 -0.61 -10.17 -14.23
N ARG A 28 -0.19 -11.28 -13.62
CA ARG A 28 1.12 -11.92 -13.84
C ARG A 28 2.32 -10.99 -13.64
N ASP A 29 2.13 -9.90 -12.90
CA ASP A 29 3.11 -8.83 -12.68
C ASP A 29 3.65 -8.18 -13.98
N ALA A 30 2.93 -8.34 -15.09
CA ALA A 30 3.37 -7.90 -16.42
C ALA A 30 2.27 -7.20 -17.24
N LEU A 31 0.99 -7.48 -16.96
CA LEU A 31 -0.14 -6.95 -17.71
C LEU A 31 -1.03 -6.11 -16.81
N ILE A 32 -1.49 -4.98 -17.35
CA ILE A 32 -2.40 -4.05 -16.71
C ILE A 32 -3.70 -4.04 -17.50
N ILE A 33 -4.78 -4.50 -16.90
CA ILE A 33 -6.13 -4.34 -17.44
C ILE A 33 -6.67 -3.00 -16.95
N ASP A 34 -6.99 -2.07 -17.86
CA ASP A 34 -7.75 -0.87 -17.52
C ASP A 34 -9.16 -1.27 -17.08
N LEU A 35 -9.46 -1.07 -15.79
CA LEU A 35 -10.69 -1.57 -15.19
C LEU A 35 -11.93 -0.91 -15.81
N ALA A 36 -11.86 0.39 -16.13
CA ALA A 36 -13.00 1.12 -16.66
C ALA A 36 -13.32 0.71 -18.10
N ALA A 37 -12.29 0.60 -18.94
CA ALA A 37 -12.43 0.16 -20.32
C ALA A 37 -12.84 -1.31 -20.40
N ALA A 38 -12.24 -2.19 -19.60
CA ALA A 38 -12.61 -3.60 -19.54
C ALA A 38 -14.05 -3.82 -19.02
N ASN A 39 -14.49 -3.02 -18.04
CA ASN A 39 -15.88 -3.06 -17.57
C ASN A 39 -16.86 -2.68 -18.69
N SER A 40 -16.57 -1.60 -19.43
CA SER A 40 -17.39 -1.16 -20.56
C SER A 40 -17.45 -2.20 -21.68
N ALA A 41 -16.32 -2.88 -21.96
CA ALA A 41 -16.27 -3.96 -22.93
C ALA A 41 -17.08 -5.18 -22.48
N LEU A 42 -17.05 -5.52 -21.19
CA LEU A 42 -17.82 -6.63 -20.62
C LEU A 42 -19.33 -6.36 -20.69
N GLU A 43 -19.76 -5.12 -20.41
CA GLU A 43 -21.16 -4.70 -20.46
C GLU A 43 -21.74 -4.59 -21.87
N ALA A 44 -20.92 -4.74 -22.92
CA ALA A 44 -21.42 -4.90 -24.27
C ALA A 44 -22.20 -6.22 -24.46
N ASP A 45 -21.96 -7.22 -23.60
CA ASP A 45 -22.79 -8.41 -23.50
C ASP A 45 -23.99 -8.15 -22.56
N PRO A 46 -25.24 -8.25 -23.06
CA PRO A 46 -26.46 -8.04 -22.26
C PRO A 46 -26.63 -9.00 -21.08
N ALA A 47 -25.81 -10.05 -20.97
CA ALA A 47 -25.78 -10.92 -19.81
C ALA A 47 -25.21 -10.25 -18.54
N TYR A 48 -24.47 -9.15 -18.68
CA TYR A 48 -23.89 -8.42 -17.56
C TYR A 48 -24.73 -7.19 -17.21
N GLU A 49 -24.99 -7.01 -15.91
CA GLU A 49 -25.65 -5.80 -15.40
C GLU A 49 -24.71 -4.60 -15.46
N HIS A 50 -25.26 -3.41 -15.58
CA HIS A 50 -24.46 -2.18 -15.54
C HIS A 50 -23.98 -1.89 -14.12
N ILE A 51 -22.67 -1.67 -13.97
CA ILE A 51 -21.99 -1.27 -12.73
C ILE A 51 -21.02 -0.16 -13.10
N ASP A 52 -21.10 0.98 -12.42
CA ASP A 52 -20.14 2.08 -12.64
C ASP A 52 -18.72 1.63 -12.28
N ALA A 53 -17.77 1.92 -13.17
CA ALA A 53 -16.36 1.73 -12.85
C ALA A 53 -15.92 2.80 -11.82
N PRO A 54 -15.08 2.43 -10.83
CA PRO A 54 -14.63 3.38 -9.82
C PRO A 54 -13.76 4.48 -10.46
N ALA A 55 -13.96 5.72 -10.05
CA ALA A 55 -13.18 6.86 -10.53
C ALA A 55 -11.72 6.83 -10.04
N ASP A 56 -11.49 6.27 -8.86
CA ASP A 56 -10.16 6.07 -8.28
C ASP A 56 -10.09 4.88 -7.32
N MET A 57 -8.90 4.63 -6.75
CA MET A 57 -8.71 3.52 -5.82
C MET A 57 -9.50 3.69 -4.51
N ILE A 58 -9.78 4.92 -4.07
CA ILE A 58 -10.55 5.16 -2.84
C ILE A 58 -11.98 4.68 -3.09
N GLU A 59 -12.58 5.07 -4.21
CA GLU A 59 -13.92 4.62 -4.59
C GLU A 59 -13.98 3.09 -4.79
N LEU A 60 -12.94 2.50 -5.43
CA LEU A 60 -12.86 1.04 -5.56
C LEU A 60 -12.89 0.35 -4.19
N ILE A 61 -12.13 0.87 -3.23
CA ILE A 61 -12.04 0.30 -1.89
C ILE A 61 -13.37 0.45 -1.14
N GLU A 62 -14.00 1.63 -1.25
CA GLU A 62 -15.28 1.92 -0.58
C GLU A 62 -16.42 1.04 -1.09
N GLN A 63 -16.50 0.83 -2.42
CA GLN A 63 -17.56 0.05 -3.05
C GLN A 63 -17.18 -1.42 -3.28
N TYR A 64 -16.03 -1.86 -2.75
CA TYR A 64 -15.47 -3.17 -3.07
C TYR A 64 -16.43 -4.31 -2.77
N GLU A 65 -16.97 -4.35 -1.55
CA GLU A 65 -17.92 -5.40 -1.13
C GLU A 65 -19.36 -5.13 -1.62
N ASP A 66 -19.62 -3.98 -2.25
CA ASP A 66 -20.92 -3.54 -2.77
C ASP A 66 -21.07 -3.80 -4.29
N GLY A 67 -20.32 -4.76 -4.84
CA GLY A 67 -20.48 -5.27 -6.21
C GLY A 67 -19.22 -5.20 -7.07
N LEU A 68 -18.31 -4.26 -6.80
CA LEU A 68 -17.07 -4.13 -7.59
C LEU A 68 -16.19 -5.37 -7.48
N LYS A 69 -16.16 -6.03 -6.34
CA LYS A 69 -15.44 -7.30 -6.16
C LYS A 69 -15.88 -8.35 -7.17
N SER A 70 -17.18 -8.63 -7.28
CA SER A 70 -17.64 -9.62 -8.26
C SER A 70 -17.35 -9.19 -9.69
N ARG A 71 -17.51 -7.89 -9.99
CA ARG A 71 -17.22 -7.36 -11.33
C ARG A 71 -15.75 -7.50 -11.73
N ILE A 72 -14.82 -7.18 -10.84
CA ILE A 72 -13.37 -7.37 -11.11
C ILE A 72 -13.07 -8.84 -11.41
N TYR A 73 -13.69 -9.76 -10.68
CA TYR A 73 -13.49 -11.20 -10.90
C TYR A 73 -14.09 -11.65 -12.23
N GLU A 74 -15.27 -11.16 -12.61
CA GLU A 74 -15.87 -11.38 -13.92
C GLU A 74 -14.98 -10.88 -15.05
N ILE A 75 -14.41 -9.67 -14.91
CA ILE A 75 -13.47 -9.09 -15.88
C ILE A 75 -12.24 -9.98 -16.01
N VAL A 76 -11.58 -10.35 -14.91
CA VAL A 76 -10.39 -11.22 -14.95
C VAL A 76 -10.73 -12.57 -15.60
N ASN A 77 -11.85 -13.17 -15.22
CA ASN A 77 -12.28 -14.46 -15.77
C ASN A 77 -12.62 -14.37 -17.26
N ASN A 78 -13.25 -13.28 -17.70
CA ASN A 78 -13.54 -13.02 -19.10
C ASN A 78 -12.27 -12.84 -19.91
N VAL A 79 -11.36 -11.97 -19.44
CA VAL A 79 -10.10 -11.65 -20.13
C VAL A 79 -9.24 -12.90 -20.31
N VAL A 80 -9.04 -13.66 -19.23
CA VAL A 80 -8.18 -14.84 -19.25
C VAL A 80 -8.89 -16.03 -19.91
N GLY A 81 -10.17 -16.23 -19.62
CA GLY A 81 -10.93 -17.38 -20.10
C GLY A 81 -11.24 -17.33 -21.61
N ASN A 82 -11.28 -16.14 -22.20
CA ASN A 82 -11.55 -15.94 -23.63
C ASN A 82 -10.30 -15.49 -24.42
N ASP A 83 -9.10 -15.59 -23.85
CA ASP A 83 -7.84 -15.25 -24.51
C ASP A 83 -7.76 -13.79 -25.01
N LEU A 84 -8.27 -12.85 -24.20
CA LEU A 84 -8.33 -11.41 -24.50
C LEU A 84 -7.15 -10.65 -23.89
N LEU A 85 -6.00 -11.30 -23.71
CA LEU A 85 -4.80 -10.69 -23.12
C LEU A 85 -4.17 -9.61 -24.02
N GLU A 86 -4.54 -9.59 -25.30
CA GLU A 86 -4.09 -8.63 -26.32
C GLU A 86 -5.21 -7.63 -26.69
N ALA A 87 -6.27 -7.52 -25.89
CA ALA A 87 -7.33 -6.56 -26.13
C ALA A 87 -6.85 -5.12 -25.90
N ASP A 88 -7.51 -4.14 -26.54
CA ASP A 88 -7.09 -2.73 -26.51
C ASP A 88 -7.05 -2.09 -25.10
N TYR A 89 -7.73 -2.70 -24.12
CA TYR A 89 -7.75 -2.29 -22.71
C TYR A 89 -6.76 -3.07 -21.83
N VAL A 90 -5.88 -3.89 -22.42
CA VAL A 90 -4.80 -4.61 -21.75
C VAL A 90 -3.47 -4.06 -22.23
N HIS A 91 -2.66 -3.60 -21.28
CA HIS A 91 -1.41 -2.90 -21.54
C HIS A 91 -0.23 -3.64 -20.91
N GLY A 92 0.93 -3.55 -21.55
CA GLY A 92 2.20 -3.92 -20.92
C GLY A 92 2.47 -3.01 -19.72
N VAL A 93 3.04 -3.58 -18.65
CA VAL A 93 3.42 -2.80 -17.45
C VAL A 93 4.47 -1.74 -17.76
N GLU A 94 5.26 -1.94 -18.81
CA GLU A 94 6.26 -1.01 -19.36
C GLU A 94 5.66 0.14 -20.16
N ASP A 95 4.41 0.02 -20.62
CA ASP A 95 3.74 0.99 -21.49
C ASP A 95 2.85 1.97 -20.72
N VAL A 96 2.80 1.84 -19.38
CA VAL A 96 1.94 2.67 -18.51
C VAL A 96 2.74 3.36 -17.41
N ASP A 97 2.26 4.51 -16.97
CA ASP A 97 2.79 5.18 -15.79
C ASP A 97 2.30 4.47 -14.52
N ILE A 98 3.20 4.14 -13.61
CA ILE A 98 2.86 3.44 -12.37
C ILE A 98 2.77 4.44 -11.22
N LEU A 99 1.55 4.70 -10.78
CA LEU A 99 1.25 5.67 -9.74
C LEU A 99 1.20 4.98 -8.36
N PRO A 100 1.27 5.74 -7.25
CA PRO A 100 1.01 5.17 -5.94
C PRO A 100 -0.39 4.53 -5.91
N PRO A 101 -0.56 3.27 -5.43
CA PRO A 101 -1.84 2.57 -5.52
C PRO A 101 -2.99 3.30 -4.83
N ILE A 102 -2.72 4.06 -3.77
CA ILE A 102 -3.72 4.92 -3.13
C ILE A 102 -3.18 6.33 -3.11
N MET A 103 -3.71 7.15 -4.02
CA MET A 103 -3.45 8.58 -4.09
C MET A 103 -4.17 9.28 -2.92
N TYR A 104 -3.41 9.84 -1.99
CA TYR A 104 -3.92 10.70 -0.91
C TYR A 104 -4.97 10.05 0.01
N PRO A 105 -4.67 8.92 0.69
CA PRO A 105 -5.60 8.33 1.65
C PRO A 105 -5.96 9.33 2.76
N SER A 106 -7.15 9.20 3.35
CA SER A 106 -7.59 10.07 4.45
C SER A 106 -6.65 10.05 5.67
N LYS A 107 -5.98 8.91 5.92
CA LYS A 107 -4.98 8.76 6.99
C LYS A 107 -3.83 7.86 6.53
N ASN A 108 -2.60 8.36 6.63
CA ASN A 108 -1.38 7.56 6.44
C ASN A 108 -0.71 7.37 7.81
N MET A 109 -1.11 6.30 8.51
CA MET A 109 -0.68 5.99 9.87
C MET A 109 0.40 4.92 9.86
N ASN A 110 1.46 5.15 10.64
CA ASN A 110 2.65 4.32 10.68
C ASN A 110 2.90 3.89 12.13
N ALA A 111 3.44 2.67 12.30
CA ALA A 111 3.73 2.10 13.61
C ALA A 111 5.24 2.05 13.83
N ALA A 112 5.73 2.86 14.77
CA ALA A 112 7.14 2.86 15.13
C ALA A 112 7.49 1.63 15.98
N VAL A 113 8.73 1.15 15.81
CA VAL A 113 9.36 0.14 16.68
C VAL A 113 8.50 -1.11 16.83
N ASN A 114 7.84 -1.53 15.75
CA ASN A 114 6.83 -2.59 15.84
C ASN A 114 7.43 -4.00 15.81
N PHE A 115 8.70 -4.15 15.42
CA PHE A 115 9.45 -5.38 15.50
C PHE A 115 10.35 -5.41 16.74
N TYR A 116 10.29 -6.50 17.50
CA TYR A 116 11.08 -6.67 18.73
C TYR A 116 12.59 -6.58 18.48
N THR A 117 13.06 -6.98 17.30
CA THR A 117 14.46 -6.88 16.88
C THR A 117 14.87 -5.44 16.54
N HIS A 118 13.97 -4.63 15.96
CA HIS A 118 14.20 -3.19 15.72
C HIS A 118 14.18 -2.35 17.00
N ALA A 119 13.56 -2.84 18.07
CA ALA A 119 13.54 -2.13 19.35
C ALA A 119 14.94 -1.89 19.94
N CYS A 120 15.96 -2.60 19.44
CA CYS A 120 17.31 -2.52 19.96
C CYS A 120 18.36 -2.97 18.92
N GLU A 121 18.40 -2.33 17.75
CA GLU A 121 19.49 -2.55 16.80
C GLU A 121 20.83 -2.09 17.42
N GLY A 122 21.77 -3.02 17.59
CA GLY A 122 23.07 -2.74 18.22
C GLY A 122 23.13 -2.92 19.75
N CYS A 123 22.05 -3.39 20.37
CA CYS A 123 22.03 -3.65 21.81
C CYS A 123 22.60 -5.02 22.20
N THR A 124 23.00 -5.16 23.47
CA THR A 124 23.32 -6.46 24.04
C THR A 124 22.04 -7.31 24.23
N GLU A 125 22.19 -8.63 24.33
CA GLU A 125 21.06 -9.55 24.60
C GLU A 125 20.26 -9.15 25.86
N GLU A 126 20.95 -8.65 26.89
CA GLU A 126 20.33 -8.20 28.14
C GLU A 126 19.46 -6.95 27.93
N GLN A 127 19.94 -5.99 27.14
CA GLN A 127 19.20 -4.77 26.78
C GLN A 127 17.98 -5.11 25.92
N LEU A 128 18.12 -6.04 24.97
CA LEU A 128 17.00 -6.53 24.16
C LEU A 128 15.93 -7.22 25.02
N ALA A 129 16.34 -8.05 25.98
CA ALA A 129 15.44 -8.72 26.91
C ALA A 129 14.73 -7.74 27.85
N ALA A 130 15.42 -6.71 28.32
CA ALA A 130 14.82 -5.65 29.14
C ALA A 130 13.78 -4.84 28.36
N ARG A 131 14.09 -4.39 27.13
CA ARG A 131 13.13 -3.66 26.29
C ARG A 131 11.93 -4.51 25.89
N THR A 132 12.14 -5.80 25.61
CA THR A 132 11.04 -6.73 25.31
C THR A 132 10.09 -6.85 26.50
N ARG A 133 10.62 -7.01 27.73
CA ARG A 133 9.80 -7.03 28.96
C ARG A 133 9.02 -5.73 29.15
N GLN A 134 9.69 -4.58 29.06
CA GLN A 134 9.04 -3.28 29.17
C GLN A 134 7.90 -3.09 28.15
N ARG A 135 8.08 -3.58 26.92
CA ARG A 135 7.05 -3.52 25.87
C ARG A 135 5.86 -4.43 26.19
N GLN A 136 6.10 -5.63 26.71
CA GLN A 136 5.05 -6.55 27.15
C GLN A 136 4.26 -5.96 28.32
N GLU A 137 4.93 -5.35 29.30
CA GLU A 137 4.31 -4.67 30.44
C GLU A 137 3.42 -3.49 30.00
N ASN A 138 3.86 -2.73 28.99
CA ASN A 138 3.08 -1.66 28.36
C ASN A 138 2.04 -2.16 27.34
N ARG A 139 1.65 -3.45 27.43
CA ARG A 139 0.64 -4.11 26.59
C ARG A 139 0.92 -4.08 25.08
N GLY A 140 2.16 -3.84 24.68
CA GLY A 140 2.55 -3.76 23.27
C GLY A 140 1.82 -2.67 22.48
N VAL A 141 1.31 -1.62 23.15
CA VAL A 141 0.62 -0.51 22.46
C VAL A 141 1.60 0.11 21.46
N PRO A 142 1.28 0.11 20.14
CA PRO A 142 2.19 0.64 19.14
C PRO A 142 2.30 2.16 19.31
N TYR A 143 3.51 2.68 19.12
CA TYR A 143 3.70 4.11 18.99
C TYR A 143 3.35 4.52 17.57
N LEU A 144 2.31 5.33 17.42
CA LEU A 144 1.76 5.68 16.11
C LEU A 144 2.13 7.11 15.74
N PHE A 145 2.46 7.32 14.47
CA PHE A 145 2.68 8.64 13.91
C PHE A 145 2.04 8.74 12.52
N LEU A 146 1.84 9.97 12.07
CA LEU A 146 1.29 10.27 10.76
C LEU A 146 2.39 10.77 9.83
N LYS A 147 2.34 10.34 8.58
CA LYS A 147 3.03 11.02 7.49
C LYS A 147 1.98 11.81 6.70
N PRO A 148 2.31 13.00 6.15
CA PRO A 148 1.43 13.70 5.24
C PRO A 148 0.94 12.78 4.13
N THR A 149 -0.32 12.91 3.76
CA THR A 149 -0.90 12.11 2.68
C THR A 149 -0.60 12.75 1.34
N ARG A 150 -0.64 14.08 1.29
CA ARG A 150 -0.20 14.90 0.16
C ARG A 150 1.26 15.33 0.34
N GLY A 151 2.02 15.35 -0.75
CA GLY A 151 3.45 15.70 -0.77
C GLY A 151 4.37 14.52 -0.46
N ALA A 152 4.09 13.76 0.61
CA ALA A 152 4.98 12.65 1.01
C ALA A 152 4.80 11.36 0.18
N ILE A 153 3.60 11.05 -0.31
CA ILE A 153 3.33 9.80 -1.03
C ILE A 153 3.77 9.93 -2.49
N ILE A 154 4.59 8.98 -2.94
CA ILE A 154 5.05 8.84 -4.32
C ILE A 154 5.00 7.37 -4.77
N GLY A 155 4.98 7.16 -6.09
CA GLY A 155 4.90 5.86 -6.74
C GLY A 155 6.27 5.19 -6.86
N ASN A 156 6.30 4.05 -7.53
CA ASN A 156 7.55 3.35 -7.78
C ASN A 156 8.27 3.94 -8.99
N GLY A 157 9.51 4.40 -8.79
CA GLY A 157 10.34 5.04 -9.81
C GLY A 157 10.41 6.56 -9.64
N ASP A 158 9.54 7.13 -8.81
CA ASP A 158 9.58 8.55 -8.45
C ASP A 158 10.79 8.87 -7.57
N ASP A 159 11.34 10.08 -7.75
CA ASP A 159 12.51 10.54 -7.03
C ASP A 159 12.21 10.90 -5.57
N ILE A 160 13.16 10.58 -4.68
CA ILE A 160 13.19 11.14 -3.31
C ILE A 160 13.83 12.52 -3.36
N VAL A 161 13.06 13.54 -2.97
CA VAL A 161 13.54 14.91 -2.83
C VAL A 161 14.30 15.06 -1.50
N MET A 162 15.61 15.22 -1.61
CA MET A 162 16.48 15.47 -0.46
C MET A 162 16.22 16.87 0.11
N PRO A 163 15.75 17.01 1.36
CA PRO A 163 15.48 18.33 1.90
C PRO A 163 16.77 19.14 2.07
N TYR A 164 16.70 20.44 1.77
CA TYR A 164 17.89 21.31 1.81
C TYR A 164 18.58 21.27 3.17
N GLY A 165 19.90 21.07 3.16
CA GLY A 165 20.73 21.05 4.37
C GLY A 165 20.57 19.81 5.25
N ARG A 166 19.93 18.74 4.75
CA ARG A 166 19.82 17.46 5.46
C ARG A 166 20.80 16.44 4.90
N ASP A 167 21.48 15.74 5.81
CA ASP A 167 22.58 14.81 5.49
C ASP A 167 22.40 13.42 6.12
N ARG A 168 21.29 13.18 6.84
CA ARG A 168 21.01 11.93 7.55
C ARG A 168 19.67 11.34 7.16
N ILE A 169 19.49 11.07 5.86
CA ILE A 169 18.28 10.43 5.36
C ILE A 169 18.49 8.91 5.33
N GLU A 170 17.54 8.19 5.91
CA GLU A 170 17.49 6.73 5.97
C GLU A 170 16.14 6.22 5.44
N TRP A 171 16.07 4.93 5.13
CA TRP A 171 14.86 4.28 4.64
C TRP A 171 14.62 2.97 5.38
N GLU A 172 13.35 2.66 5.62
CA GLU A 172 12.88 1.43 6.25
C GLU A 172 11.85 0.78 5.30
N VAL A 173 12.01 -0.50 4.96
CA VAL A 173 11.02 -1.25 4.16
C VAL A 173 9.94 -1.75 5.10
N GLU A 174 8.68 -1.46 4.77
CA GLU A 174 7.53 -1.73 5.60
C GLU A 174 6.43 -2.49 4.85
N LEU A 175 5.67 -3.30 5.59
CA LEU A 175 4.41 -3.86 5.12
C LEU A 175 3.28 -2.89 5.49
N ALA A 176 2.62 -2.31 4.48
CA ALA A 176 1.43 -1.51 4.69
C ALA A 176 0.16 -2.36 4.60
N ILE A 177 -0.75 -2.12 5.53
CA ILE A 177 -2.09 -2.70 5.59
C ILE A 177 -3.07 -1.64 5.12
N VAL A 178 -3.92 -1.98 4.16
CA VAL A 178 -5.00 -1.12 3.67
C VAL A 178 -6.31 -1.60 4.26
N PHE A 179 -7.00 -0.70 4.96
CA PHE A 179 -8.33 -0.95 5.50
C PHE A 179 -9.38 -0.52 4.48
N GLY A 180 -10.33 -1.41 4.17
CA GLY A 180 -11.43 -1.12 3.25
C GLY A 180 -12.77 -0.86 3.92
N THR A 181 -12.91 -1.26 5.17
CA THR A 181 -14.16 -1.06 5.92
C THR A 181 -13.91 -0.16 7.11
N GLU A 182 -14.70 0.90 7.22
CA GLU A 182 -14.64 1.80 8.38
C GLU A 182 -15.02 1.08 9.69
N GLY A 183 -14.57 1.65 10.81
CA GLY A 183 -14.83 1.04 12.11
C GLY A 183 -14.30 1.86 13.27
N LYS A 184 -14.92 1.68 14.44
CA LYS A 184 -14.51 2.29 15.71
C LYS A 184 -14.56 1.25 16.82
N TYR A 185 -13.56 1.27 17.71
CA TYR A 185 -13.42 0.29 18.80
C TYR A 185 -13.46 -1.17 18.32
N ILE A 186 -12.81 -1.44 17.18
CA ILE A 186 -12.73 -2.78 16.61
C ILE A 186 -11.88 -3.68 17.51
N SER A 187 -12.45 -4.80 17.95
CA SER A 187 -11.70 -5.80 18.72
C SER A 187 -10.59 -6.42 17.87
N ALA A 188 -9.43 -6.73 18.46
CA ALA A 188 -8.31 -7.34 17.74
C ALA A 188 -8.69 -8.58 16.89
N ARG A 189 -9.60 -9.43 17.39
CA ARG A 189 -10.08 -10.63 16.68
C ARG A 189 -10.82 -10.35 15.37
N ARG A 190 -11.36 -9.13 15.20
CA ARG A 190 -12.08 -8.69 14.00
C ARG A 190 -11.27 -7.75 13.13
N ALA A 191 -10.04 -7.40 13.52
CA ALA A 191 -9.24 -6.40 12.81
C ALA A 191 -9.03 -6.79 11.33
N TYR A 192 -8.78 -8.07 11.06
CA TYR A 192 -8.58 -8.58 9.70
C TYR A 192 -9.83 -8.49 8.82
N ASP A 193 -11.03 -8.47 9.40
CA ASP A 193 -12.29 -8.36 8.65
C ASP A 193 -12.44 -6.99 7.98
N HIS A 194 -11.68 -5.99 8.43
CA HIS A 194 -11.64 -4.65 7.85
C HIS A 194 -10.50 -4.46 6.83
N VAL A 195 -9.63 -5.47 6.64
CA VAL A 195 -8.46 -5.37 5.74
C VAL A 195 -8.87 -5.66 4.32
N PHE A 196 -8.69 -4.66 3.44
CA PHE A 196 -8.84 -4.79 2.00
C PHE A 196 -7.66 -5.55 1.37
N GLY A 197 -6.44 -5.11 1.71
CA GLY A 197 -5.24 -5.66 1.10
C GLY A 197 -3.95 -5.16 1.74
N TYR A 198 -2.85 -5.50 1.09
CA TYR A 198 -1.50 -5.20 1.54
C TYR A 198 -0.67 -4.62 0.40
N MET A 199 0.29 -3.76 0.73
CA MET A 199 1.30 -3.28 -0.20
C MET A 199 2.65 -3.10 0.50
N VAL A 200 3.72 -3.04 -0.29
CA VAL A 200 5.02 -2.58 0.19
C VAL A 200 4.97 -1.06 0.36
N ALA A 201 5.55 -0.55 1.44
CA ALA A 201 5.77 0.87 1.66
C ALA A 201 7.21 1.11 2.12
N MET A 202 7.70 2.32 1.88
CA MET A 202 8.98 2.79 2.41
C MET A 202 8.70 3.89 3.43
N ASP A 203 9.34 3.80 4.59
CA ASP A 203 9.34 4.85 5.60
C ASP A 203 10.68 5.60 5.59
N VAL A 204 10.77 6.59 4.70
CA VAL A 204 11.95 7.44 4.59
C VAL A 204 11.95 8.46 5.73
N SER A 205 13.13 8.66 6.33
CA SER A 205 13.30 9.34 7.60
C SER A 205 14.53 10.24 7.60
N ASP A 206 14.35 11.50 8.00
CA ASP A 206 15.42 12.40 8.36
C ASP A 206 15.79 12.22 9.84
N ARG A 207 16.96 11.66 10.09
CA ARG A 207 17.55 11.45 11.42
C ARG A 207 18.35 12.66 11.91
N GLY A 208 18.49 13.70 11.10
CA GLY A 208 19.13 14.97 11.47
C GLY A 208 18.31 15.76 12.49
N GLY A 209 17.05 15.39 12.69
CA GLY A 209 16.18 15.99 13.71
C GLY A 209 15.85 17.45 13.42
N ARG A 210 15.45 18.19 14.46
CA ARG A 210 15.07 19.60 14.30
C ARG A 210 16.33 20.46 14.12
N PRO A 211 16.34 21.42 13.17
CA PRO A 211 17.45 22.37 13.04
C PRO A 211 17.63 23.19 14.33
N PRO A 212 18.85 23.68 14.61
CA PRO A 212 19.10 24.57 15.75
C PRO A 212 18.17 25.78 15.78
N GLY A 213 17.70 26.17 16.96
CA GLY A 213 16.81 27.34 17.16
C GLY A 213 15.30 27.05 17.09
N GLY A 214 14.89 25.80 16.84
CA GLY A 214 13.49 25.38 16.92
C GLY A 214 12.93 25.32 18.35
N TYR A 215 11.59 25.29 18.48
CA TYR A 215 10.92 25.16 19.79
C TYR A 215 11.34 23.86 20.50
N GLY A 216 11.83 23.99 21.74
CA GLY A 216 12.51 22.93 22.49
C GLY A 216 11.59 21.95 23.20
N SER A 217 10.70 21.26 22.48
CA SER A 217 9.83 20.22 23.04
C SER A 217 9.99 18.87 22.33
N GLY A 218 10.64 17.92 23.00
CA GLY A 218 10.60 16.48 22.65
C GLY A 218 11.13 16.10 21.25
N GLN A 219 10.89 14.84 20.89
CA GLN A 219 11.13 14.31 19.54
C GLN A 219 9.98 14.76 18.63
N ASP A 220 10.28 15.51 17.58
CA ASP A 220 9.32 15.94 16.57
C ASP A 220 9.39 15.00 15.36
N TRP A 221 8.61 13.92 15.40
CA TRP A 221 8.57 12.92 14.34
C TRP A 221 8.00 13.47 13.04
N PHE A 222 7.23 14.56 13.09
CA PHE A 222 6.72 15.18 11.86
C PHE A 222 7.86 15.80 11.05
N VAL A 223 8.81 16.46 11.70
CA VAL A 223 10.01 17.00 11.02
C VAL A 223 10.88 15.89 10.42
N GLY A 224 10.96 14.72 11.07
CA GLY A 224 11.77 13.61 10.58
C GLY A 224 11.10 12.77 9.50
N LYS A 225 9.78 12.55 9.61
CA LYS A 225 9.04 11.59 8.77
C LYS A 225 8.16 12.27 7.72
N GLY A 226 7.94 13.58 7.81
CA GLY A 226 6.94 14.31 7.05
C GLY A 226 7.43 15.11 5.85
N HIS A 227 8.68 14.93 5.41
CA HIS A 227 9.18 15.59 4.20
C HIS A 227 8.43 15.11 2.95
N ASP A 228 8.47 15.93 1.90
CA ASP A 228 7.97 15.54 0.58
C ASP A 228 8.67 14.26 0.11
N THR A 229 7.96 13.42 -0.63
CA THR A 229 8.40 12.12 -1.17
C THR A 229 8.80 11.04 -0.15
N PHE A 230 8.69 11.28 1.16
CA PHE A 230 9.20 10.34 2.18
C PHE A 230 8.30 9.13 2.49
N ALA A 231 7.19 8.96 1.78
CA ALA A 231 6.30 7.81 1.90
C ALA A 231 6.08 7.04 0.58
N PRO A 232 7.14 6.54 -0.10
CA PRO A 232 6.98 5.73 -1.30
C PRO A 232 6.10 4.50 -1.08
N LYS A 233 5.27 4.16 -2.07
CA LYS A 233 4.39 2.99 -2.07
C LYS A 233 4.69 2.09 -3.26
N GLY A 234 4.58 0.78 -3.07
CA GLY A 234 4.84 -0.22 -4.10
C GLY A 234 3.83 -0.18 -5.27
N ARG A 235 4.09 -0.93 -6.34
CA ARG A 235 3.34 -0.85 -7.62
C ARG A 235 1.86 -1.28 -7.57
N GLY A 236 1.44 -2.00 -6.53
CA GLY A 236 0.10 -2.55 -6.46
C GLY A 236 -0.27 -3.13 -5.09
N LEU A 237 -1.56 -3.40 -4.93
CA LEU A 237 -2.21 -3.93 -3.75
C LEU A 237 -2.63 -5.37 -3.98
N SER A 238 -2.08 -6.28 -3.17
CA SER A 238 -2.58 -7.65 -3.15
C SER A 238 -3.79 -7.73 -2.22
N GLN A 239 -4.92 -8.21 -2.75
CA GLN A 239 -6.15 -8.37 -1.97
C GLN A 239 -5.99 -9.48 -0.94
N ARG A 240 -6.71 -9.38 0.18
CA ARG A 240 -6.68 -10.42 1.23
C ARG A 240 -7.08 -11.80 0.67
N SER A 241 -8.07 -11.85 -0.22
CA SER A 241 -8.57 -13.10 -0.83
C SER A 241 -7.59 -13.74 -1.81
N SER A 242 -6.76 -12.96 -2.50
CA SER A 242 -5.77 -13.47 -3.47
C SER A 242 -4.42 -13.80 -2.85
N THR A 243 -4.19 -13.42 -1.58
CA THR A 243 -2.90 -13.60 -0.92
C THR A 243 -2.97 -14.63 0.22
N VAL A 244 -2.38 -15.80 0.00
CA VAL A 244 -2.04 -16.71 1.10
C VAL A 244 -0.73 -16.22 1.75
N ILE A 245 -0.81 -15.24 2.66
CA ILE A 245 0.34 -14.91 3.51
C ILE A 245 0.48 -16.02 4.56
N ARG A 246 1.24 -17.07 4.23
CA ARG A 246 1.82 -17.93 5.27
C ARG A 246 2.89 -17.11 5.97
N TRP A 247 2.62 -16.73 7.21
CA TRP A 247 3.53 -15.96 8.05
C TRP A 247 4.84 -16.74 8.25
N ASN A 248 5.86 -16.41 7.46
CA ASN A 248 7.27 -16.77 7.61
C ASN A 248 8.08 -15.88 6.65
N ALA A 249 8.30 -14.61 7.00
CA ALA A 249 9.27 -13.80 6.26
C ALA A 249 9.94 -12.78 7.18
N CYS A 250 11.22 -13.06 7.41
CA CYS A 250 12.25 -12.16 7.92
C CYS A 250 12.53 -11.11 6.84
N THR A 251 12.34 -9.82 7.13
CA THR A 251 12.92 -8.73 6.33
C THR A 251 14.02 -8.08 7.16
N LYS A 252 15.25 -8.23 6.66
CA LYS A 252 16.48 -7.68 7.23
C LYS A 252 16.82 -6.42 6.42
N ALA A 253 16.73 -5.24 7.03
CA ALA A 253 17.26 -4.02 6.43
C ALA A 253 18.80 -4.03 6.60
N TRP A 254 19.54 -3.79 5.52
CA TRP A 254 20.97 -3.51 5.55
C TRP A 254 21.15 -2.04 5.14
N SER A 255 21.82 -1.25 5.98
CA SER A 255 22.39 0.03 5.57
C SER A 255 23.74 -0.23 4.89
N SER A 256 23.87 0.13 3.62
CA SER A 256 25.18 0.33 3.01
C SER A 256 25.56 1.79 3.25
N THR A 257 26.48 2.01 4.20
CA THR A 257 27.27 3.24 4.26
C THR A 257 28.09 3.34 2.98
N ALA A 258 27.87 4.39 2.19
CA ALA A 258 28.88 4.91 1.27
C ALA A 258 29.89 5.77 2.04
#